data_AF-A0A2G6ZR10-F1
#
_entry.id   AF-A0A2G6ZR10-F1
#
_cell.length_a   1.000
_cell.length_b   1.000
_cell.length_c   1.000
_cell.angle_alpha   90.00
_cell.angle_beta   90.00
_cell.angle_gamma   90.00
#
_symmetry.space_group_name_H-M   'P 1'
#
loop_
_entity.id
_entity.type
_entity.pdbx_description
1 polymer ?
#
loop_
_entity_poly.entity_id
_entity_poly.type
_entity_poly.pdbx_seq_one_letter_code
_entity_poly.pdbx_strand_id
1 'polypeptide(L)' 'MANPASVYCVKIGGKLRIEKTPQGEQGICVLPNGTEMDEWTLFRRDHSEQK' A
#
# COMPACT_ATOMS: atom_id res chain seq x y z
N MET A 1 -15.88 -5.25 -2.26
CA MET A 1 -15.29 -4.49 -1.14
C MET A 1 -13.89 -4.06 -1.58
N ALA A 2 -13.54 -2.77 -1.52
CA ALA A 2 -12.19 -2.32 -1.89
C ALA A 2 -11.21 -2.64 -0.75
N ASN A 3 -9.98 -3.03 -1.09
CA ASN A 3 -8.93 -3.25 -0.10
C ASN A 3 -8.57 -1.89 0.56
N PRO A 4 -8.66 -1.77 1.90
CA PRO A 4 -8.42 -0.51 2.60
C PRO A 4 -6.99 0.01 2.41
N ALA A 5 -5.99 -0.87 2.32
CA ALA A 5 -4.61 -0.50 2.05
C ALA A 5 -4.45 0.09 0.64
N SER A 6 -5.09 -0.53 -0.36
CA SER A 6 -5.13 -0.02 -1.73
C SER A 6 -5.79 1.35 -1.81
N VAL A 7 -6.93 1.52 -1.14
CA VAL A 7 -7.64 2.81 -1.06
C VAL A 7 -6.76 3.86 -0.40
N TYR A 8 -6.08 3.52 0.69
CA TYR A 8 -5.20 4.44 1.38
C TYR A 8 -4.01 4.89 0.52
N CYS A 9 -3.36 3.96 -0.19
CA CYS A 9 -2.28 4.28 -1.12
C CYS A 9 -2.69 5.36 -2.13
N VAL A 10 -3.85 5.19 -2.78
CA VAL A 10 -4.37 6.16 -3.75
C VAL A 10 -4.78 7.47 -3.07
N LYS A 11 -5.37 7.39 -1.86
CA LYS A 11 -5.82 8.56 -1.09
C LYS A 11 -4.68 9.52 -0.73
N ILE A 12 -3.47 9.00 -0.48
CA ILE A 12 -2.29 9.83 -0.17
C ILE A 12 -1.51 10.26 -1.42
N GLY A 13 -2.08 10.08 -2.63
CA GLY A 13 -1.46 10.43 -3.90
C GLY A 13 -0.48 9.39 -4.44
N GLY A 14 -0.41 8.21 -3.82
CA GLY A 14 0.36 7.08 -4.32
C GLY A 14 -0.31 6.38 -5.49
N LYS A 15 0.46 5.54 -6.19
CA LYS A 15 -0.02 4.66 -7.25
C LYS A 15 0.05 3.22 -6.79
N LEU A 16 -1.05 2.49 -6.92
CA LEU A 16 -1.09 1.06 -6.64
C LEU A 16 -0.53 0.28 -7.84
N ARG A 17 0.38 -0.66 -7.58
CA ARG A 17 0.89 -1.65 -8.52
C ARG A 17 0.61 -3.04 -7.96
N ILE A 18 -0.01 -3.91 -8.75
CA ILE A 18 -0.19 -5.30 -8.37
C ILE A 18 0.96 -6.12 -8.93
N GLU A 19 1.67 -6.82 -8.05
CA GLU A 19 2.76 -7.72 -8.42
C GLU A 19 2.32 -9.17 -8.21
N LYS A 20 2.53 -9.99 -9.24
CA LYS A 20 2.28 -11.43 -9.17
C LYS A 20 3.54 -12.12 -8.64
N THR A 21 3.40 -12.82 -7.53
CA THR A 21 4.45 -13.61 -6.90
C THR A 21 4.07 -15.09 -6.95
N PRO A 22 5.02 -16.01 -6.73
CA PRO A 22 4.69 -17.43 -6.58
C PRO A 22 3.70 -17.72 -5.44
N GLN A 23 3.57 -16.81 -4.47
CA GLN A 23 2.66 -16.91 -3.33
C GLN A 23 1.28 -16.28 -3.58
N GLY A 24 1.08 -15.55 -4.68
CA GLY A 24 -0.19 -14.91 -5.02
C GLY A 24 -0.01 -13.53 -5.63
N GLU A 25 -0.91 -12.60 -5.32
CA GLU A 25 -0.82 -11.20 -5.73
C GLU A 25 -0.53 -10.32 -4.52
N GLN A 26 0.40 -9.37 -4.67
CA GLN A 26 0.76 -8.40 -3.64
C GLN A 26 0.53 -6.97 -4.17
N GLY A 27 -0.05 -6.11 -3.35
CA GLY A 27 -0.18 -4.69 -3.65
C GLY A 27 1.05 -3.91 -3.20
N ILE A 28 1.73 -3.28 -4.15
CA ILE A 28 2.80 -2.31 -3.90
C ILE A 28 2.25 -0.90 -4.06
N CYS A 29 2.48 -0.05 -3.07
CA CYS A 29 2.21 1.37 -3.15
C CYS A 29 3.48 2.13 -3.56
N VAL A 30 3.39 2.88 -4.66
CA VAL A 30 4.41 3.81 -5.12
C VAL A 30 4.03 5.21 -4.67
N LEU A 31 4.74 5.75 -3.68
CA LEU A 31 4.50 7.06 -3.10
C LEU A 31 4.94 8.20 -4.05
N PRO A 32 4.42 9.43 -3.88
CA PRO A 32 4.79 10.58 -4.73
C PRO A 32 6.29 10.92 -4.72
N ASN A 33 6.99 10.58 -3.64
CA ASN A 33 8.44 10.76 -3.51
C ASN A 33 9.26 9.65 -4.21
N GLY A 34 8.60 8.71 -4.89
CA GLY A 34 9.23 7.56 -5.56
C GLY A 34 9.51 6.36 -4.64
N THR A 35 9.18 6.44 -3.35
CA THR A 35 9.32 5.29 -2.44
C THR A 35 8.29 4.23 -2.77
N GLU A 36 8.74 2.99 -2.95
CA GLU A 36 7.86 1.83 -3.16
C GLU A 36 7.84 0.98 -1.89
N MET A 37 6.66 0.57 -1.45
CA MET A 37 6.51 -0.36 -0.32
C MET A 37 5.20 -1.14 -0.41
N ASP A 38 5.14 -2.27 0.29
CA ASP A 38 3.90 -3.04 0.43
C ASP A 38 2.76 -2.17 1.00
N GLU A 39 1.58 -2.26 0.38
CA GLU A 39 0.42 -1.43 0.72
C GLU A 39 -0.03 -1.63 2.16
N TRP A 40 0.08 -2.86 2.69
CA TRP A 40 -0.32 -3.17 4.06
C TRP A 40 0.70 -2.69 5.08
N THR A 41 1.97 -2.69 4.72
CA THR A 41 3.05 -2.11 5.52
C THR A 41 2.86 -0.61 5.65
N LEU A 42 2.57 0.09 4.56
CA LEU A 42 2.19 1.51 4.57
C LEU A 42 0.95 1.75 5.44
N PHE A 43 -0.12 1.01 5.17
CA PHE A 43 -1.39 1.17 5.87
C PHE A 43 -1.24 0.97 7.38
N ARG A 44 -0.55 -0.09 7.81
CA ARG A 44 -0.28 -0.36 9.22
C ARG A 44 0.65 0.67 9.85
N ARG A 45 1.67 1.19 9.16
CA ARG A 45 2.55 2.23 9.69
C ARG A 45 1.78 3.51 10.02
N ASP A 46 0.89 3.91 9.12
CA ASP A 46 0.18 5.19 9.24
C ASP A 46 -1.11 5.08 10.10
N HIS A 47 -1.58 3.86 10.36
CA HIS A 47 -2.73 3.56 11.24
C HIS A 47 -2.34 2.77 12.50
N SER A 48 -1.05 2.52 12.75
CA SER A 48 -0.60 2.03 14.04
C SER A 48 -0.67 3.20 14.99
N GLU A 49 -1.78 3.25 15.73
CA GLU A 49 -1.97 4.12 16.88
C GLU A 49 -0.68 4.19 17.70
N GLN A 50 -0.24 5.43 17.90
CA GLN A 50 0.78 5.82 18.86
C GLN A 50 0.47 5.10 20.18
N LYS A 51 1.43 4.34 20.69
CA LYS A 51 1.41 3.93 22.09
C LYS A 51 2.19 4.94 22.91
#